data_AF-W2J2W0-F1
#
_entry.id   AF-W2J2W0-F1
#
_cell.length_a   1.000
_cell.length_b   1.000
_cell.length_c   1.000
_cell.angle_alpha   90.00
_cell.angle_beta   90.00
_cell.angle_gamma   90.00
#
_symmetry.space_group_name_H-M   'P 1'
#
loop_
_entity.id
_entity.type
_entity.pdbx_description
1 polymer ?
#
loop_
_entity_poly.entity_id
_entity_poly.type
_entity_poly.pdbx_seq_one_letter_code
_entity_poly.pdbx_strand_id
1 'polypeptide(L)'
;MRGFLSLAVTLLLCVCLLPNAHASRFQFTLTSRSEECFMEAVNARASNNKVLFRFGILEPKSYDLVDVVVKNPSQREVMAWKAEQNNFGSATVRESGLYHLCFRKLKGASSTITLFYSFDFISTGARSLTLVPNVAATVSKDAPTVPAYTQMAVTTVNAQATKMGVMEFDLVGVSRSIIRGNTRVKLVLTVDSITDGEQVDIALALLPNRMRYPVTWETLEGYATGGYRDHIIDNAVTELGSHIAFDITEIFEDKLDGKTETVAFSIHAHGNGDAIVFGVHHVAEDYFPQIVVEDLGLDLMHEVAFFKESVFTLRGDISFVKHRERLSRDAAESANSRVKWMSLITNIVLVGIAFGQVIYIRSMLESGY
;
A
#
# COMPACT_ATOMS: atom_id res chain seq x y z
N MET A 1 30.75 -0.79 46.07
CA MET A 1 29.33 -0.45 45.81
C MET A 1 29.11 0.85 45.05
N ARG A 2 29.91 1.93 45.23
CA ARG A 2 29.75 3.20 44.47
C ARG A 2 30.03 3.11 42.96
N GLY A 3 30.95 2.26 42.52
CA GLY A 3 31.28 2.11 41.08
C GLY A 3 30.22 1.39 40.26
N PHE A 4 29.54 0.39 40.83
CA PHE A 4 28.46 -0.36 40.15
C PHE A 4 27.22 0.50 39.92
N LEU A 5 26.88 1.38 40.88
CA LEU A 5 25.76 2.30 40.74
C LEU A 5 26.01 3.31 39.61
N SER A 6 27.24 3.83 39.51
CA SER A 6 27.61 4.78 38.46
C SER A 6 27.56 4.15 37.07
N LEU A 7 28.01 2.89 36.92
CA LEU A 7 28.00 2.17 35.66
C LEU A 7 26.56 1.87 35.19
N ALA A 8 25.69 1.46 36.12
CA ALA A 8 24.28 1.21 35.85
C ALA A 8 23.54 2.49 35.43
N VAL A 9 23.82 3.63 36.08
CA VAL A 9 23.24 4.92 35.72
C VAL A 9 23.70 5.38 34.33
N THR A 10 24.98 5.22 33.99
CA THR A 10 25.47 5.53 32.63
C THR A 10 24.88 4.61 31.56
N LEU A 11 24.68 3.32 31.86
CA LEU A 11 24.05 2.39 30.92
C LEU A 11 22.58 2.75 30.69
N LEU A 12 21.86 3.12 31.76
CA LEU A 12 20.45 3.55 31.67
C LEU A 12 20.32 4.85 30.87
N LEU A 13 21.22 5.81 31.08
CA LEU A 13 21.25 7.06 30.31
C LEU A 13 21.52 6.82 28.82
N CYS A 14 22.40 5.87 28.49
CA CYS A 14 22.71 5.50 27.10
C CYS A 14 21.52 4.86 26.39
N VAL A 15 20.73 4.04 27.08
CA VAL A 15 19.51 3.43 26.52
C VAL A 15 18.43 4.48 26.25
N CYS A 16 18.33 5.53 27.07
CA CYS A 16 17.42 6.66 26.84
C CYS A 16 17.85 7.60 25.70
N LEU A 17 19.10 7.53 25.24
CA LEU A 17 19.64 8.34 24.14
C LEU A 17 19.54 7.66 22.77
N LEU A 18 18.99 6.45 22.70
CA LEU A 18 18.67 5.82 21.42
C LEU A 18 17.55 6.62 20.72
N PRO A 19 17.73 7.06 19.47
CA PRO A 19 16.68 7.76 18.74
C PRO A 19 15.47 6.84 18.60
N ASN A 20 14.32 7.29 19.10
CA ASN A 20 13.05 6.60 18.90
C ASN A 20 12.76 6.57 17.40
N ALA A 21 12.60 5.38 16.84
CA ALA A 21 12.08 5.22 15.49
C ALA A 21 10.71 5.91 15.40
N HIS A 22 10.56 6.79 14.42
CA HIS A 22 9.34 7.56 14.18
C HIS A 22 8.21 6.62 13.74
N ALA A 23 7.42 6.14 14.69
CA ALA A 23 6.08 5.63 14.43
C ALA A 23 5.09 6.71 14.88
N SER A 24 4.37 7.34 13.95
CA SER A 24 3.34 8.30 14.30
C SER A 24 2.09 7.52 14.71
N ARG A 25 1.86 7.42 16.02
CA ARG A 25 0.57 7.01 16.56
C ARG A 25 -0.16 8.27 17.00
N PHE A 26 -1.24 8.58 16.33
CA PHE A 26 -2.03 9.78 16.59
C PHE A 26 -3.45 9.41 17.01
N GLN A 27 -4.02 10.19 17.92
CA GLN A 27 -5.39 10.04 18.40
C GLN A 27 -6.14 11.35 18.17
N PHE A 28 -7.35 11.27 17.65
CA PHE A 28 -8.18 12.42 17.34
C PHE A 28 -9.67 12.07 17.46
N THR A 29 -10.53 13.10 17.41
CA THR A 29 -11.98 12.94 17.58
C THR A 29 -12.73 13.54 16.40
N LEU A 30 -13.49 12.70 15.69
CA LEU A 30 -14.41 13.13 14.65
C LEU A 30 -15.70 13.67 15.27
N THR A 31 -15.97 14.96 15.04
CA THR A 31 -17.20 15.63 15.48
C THR A 31 -18.17 15.83 14.32
N SER A 32 -17.65 16.07 13.12
CA SER A 32 -18.40 16.29 11.88
C SER A 32 -18.46 15.04 11.01
N ARG A 33 -19.44 15.00 10.09
CA ARG A 33 -19.54 13.97 9.04
C ARG A 33 -18.71 14.32 7.79
N SER A 34 -18.07 15.48 7.77
CA SER A 34 -17.09 15.83 6.73
C SER A 34 -15.91 14.87 6.79
N GLU A 35 -15.27 14.65 5.65
CA GLU A 35 -14.01 13.94 5.59
C GLU A 35 -12.93 14.78 6.28
N GLU A 36 -12.22 14.20 7.25
CA GLU A 36 -11.05 14.80 7.89
C GLU A 36 -9.81 14.03 7.44
N CYS A 37 -8.83 14.75 6.88
CA CYS A 37 -7.61 14.15 6.35
C CYS A 37 -6.37 14.65 7.11
N PHE A 38 -5.46 13.73 7.39
CA PHE A 38 -4.13 14.00 7.90
C PHE A 38 -3.09 13.69 6.82
N MET A 39 -1.91 14.29 6.89
CA MET A 39 -0.86 14.12 5.89
C MET A 39 0.41 13.56 6.53
N GLU A 40 0.99 12.55 5.90
CA GLU A 40 2.28 11.96 6.30
C GLU A 40 3.24 12.03 5.12
N ALA A 41 4.48 12.48 5.36
CA ALA A 41 5.49 12.58 4.32
C ALA A 41 6.19 11.24 4.12
N VAL A 42 6.23 10.77 2.88
CA VAL A 42 6.88 9.52 2.46
C VAL A 42 7.99 9.83 1.46
N ASN A 43 9.11 9.15 1.61
CA ASN A 43 10.25 9.25 0.69
C ASN A 43 10.53 7.85 0.12
N ALA A 44 9.94 7.58 -1.04
CA ALA A 44 9.95 6.30 -1.72
C ALA A 44 11.27 6.08 -2.49
N ARG A 45 12.37 5.89 -1.76
CA ARG A 45 13.73 5.73 -2.32
C ARG A 45 14.12 4.30 -2.69
N ALA A 46 13.19 3.37 -2.72
CA ALA A 46 13.46 1.99 -3.16
C ALA A 46 12.26 1.43 -3.93
N SER A 47 12.46 0.33 -4.65
CA SER A 47 11.42 -0.30 -5.48
C SER A 47 10.40 -1.05 -4.64
N ASN A 48 10.79 -1.47 -3.43
CA ASN A 48 10.00 -2.26 -2.50
C ASN A 48 9.67 -1.48 -1.22
N ASN A 49 9.26 -0.21 -1.35
CA ASN A 49 8.76 0.49 -0.17
C ASN A 49 7.36 0.02 0.18
N LYS A 50 7.08 -0.10 1.46
CA LYS A 50 5.75 -0.43 1.97
C LYS A 50 5.27 0.64 2.93
N VAL A 51 4.01 1.02 2.77
CA VAL A 51 3.26 1.75 3.78
C VAL A 51 2.45 0.73 4.57
N LEU A 52 2.48 0.85 5.89
CA LEU A 52 1.67 0.08 6.82
C LEU A 52 0.76 1.04 7.54
N PHE A 53 -0.54 0.79 7.45
CA PHE A 53 -1.54 1.68 8.00
C PHE A 53 -2.56 0.91 8.82
N ARG A 54 -2.79 1.39 10.04
CA ARG A 54 -3.78 0.81 10.96
C ARG A 54 -4.59 1.89 11.61
N PHE A 55 -5.88 1.66 11.74
CA PHE A 55 -6.77 2.54 12.50
C PHE A 55 -7.71 1.75 13.40
N GLY A 56 -8.32 2.45 14.35
CA GLY A 56 -9.40 1.89 15.13
C GLY A 56 -10.11 2.92 15.99
N ILE A 57 -11.40 2.71 16.21
CA ILE A 57 -12.20 3.46 17.17
C ILE A 57 -11.82 2.96 18.57
N LEU A 58 -11.49 3.88 19.49
CA LEU A 58 -11.02 3.51 20.83
C LEU A 58 -12.12 2.90 21.71
N GLU A 59 -13.31 3.48 21.65
CA GLU A 59 -14.50 3.09 22.43
C GLU A 59 -15.68 2.91 21.47
N PRO A 60 -15.69 1.82 20.68
CA PRO A 60 -16.68 1.59 19.64
C PRO A 60 -18.04 1.24 20.23
N LYS A 61 -19.12 1.83 19.71
CA LYS A 61 -20.46 1.25 19.83
C LYS A 61 -20.74 0.40 18.59
N SER A 62 -21.75 -0.48 18.67
CA SER A 62 -22.12 -1.37 17.55
C SER A 62 -22.48 -0.63 16.25
N TYR A 63 -22.92 0.64 16.35
CA TYR A 63 -23.30 1.48 15.21
C TYR A 63 -22.25 2.53 14.84
N ASP A 64 -21.11 2.58 15.54
CA ASP A 64 -20.03 3.51 15.19
C ASP A 64 -19.18 2.88 14.09
N LEU A 65 -19.29 3.42 12.87
CA LEU A 65 -18.59 2.95 11.68
C LEU A 65 -17.94 4.14 10.97
N VAL A 66 -16.75 3.92 10.42
CA VAL A 66 -16.00 4.93 9.65
C VAL A 66 -15.59 4.38 8.29
N ASP A 67 -15.58 5.27 7.30
CA ASP A 67 -14.85 5.08 6.06
C ASP A 67 -13.45 5.64 6.22
N VAL A 68 -12.46 4.89 5.75
CA VAL A 68 -11.05 5.29 5.81
C VAL A 68 -10.39 5.05 4.46
N VAL A 69 -9.65 6.04 3.97
CA VAL A 69 -8.93 5.94 2.70
C VAL A 69 -7.53 6.52 2.86
N VAL A 70 -6.55 5.80 2.34
CA VAL A 70 -5.16 6.24 2.22
C VAL A 70 -4.92 6.59 0.76
N LYS A 71 -4.63 7.86 0.47
CA LYS A 71 -4.35 8.34 -0.88
C LYS A 71 -2.88 8.70 -1.03
N ASN A 72 -2.31 8.44 -2.19
CA ASN A 72 -0.96 8.89 -2.55
C ASN A 72 -0.95 10.41 -2.84
N PRO A 73 0.23 11.01 -3.09
CA PRO A 73 0.33 12.43 -3.46
C PRO A 73 -0.50 12.80 -4.69
N SER A 74 -0.62 11.88 -5.65
CA SER A 74 -1.45 12.02 -6.86
C SER A 74 -2.96 11.78 -6.64
N GLN A 75 -3.43 11.70 -5.38
CA GLN A 75 -4.84 11.48 -4.99
C GLN A 75 -5.46 10.14 -5.41
N ARG A 76 -4.67 9.17 -5.86
CA ARG A 76 -5.13 7.80 -6.10
C ARG A 76 -5.23 7.04 -4.78
N GLU A 77 -6.27 6.22 -4.67
CA GLU A 77 -6.51 5.39 -3.49
C GLU A 77 -5.52 4.22 -3.47
N VAL A 78 -4.71 4.15 -2.41
CA VAL A 78 -3.74 3.08 -2.19
C VAL A 78 -4.36 1.96 -1.35
N MET A 79 -5.15 2.34 -0.34
CA MET A 79 -5.93 1.43 0.49
C MET A 79 -7.24 2.10 0.89
N ALA A 80 -8.33 1.34 0.95
CA ALA A 80 -9.63 1.85 1.34
C ALA A 80 -10.41 0.82 2.17
N TRP A 81 -11.08 1.30 3.20
CA TRP A 81 -11.99 0.52 4.04
C TRP A 81 -13.33 1.26 4.16
N LYS A 82 -14.42 0.52 4.02
CA LYS A 82 -15.79 1.06 4.06
C LYS A 82 -16.54 0.49 5.24
N ALA A 83 -17.17 1.35 6.02
CA ALA A 83 -18.00 0.98 7.16
C ALA A 83 -17.31 0.03 8.16
N GLU A 84 -16.10 0.37 8.59
CA GLU A 84 -15.30 -0.43 9.52
C GLU A 84 -15.11 0.25 10.88
N GLN A 85 -14.84 -0.54 11.92
CA GLN A 85 -14.54 -0.03 13.27
C GLN A 85 -13.05 -0.01 13.59
N ASN A 86 -12.33 -0.98 13.04
CA ASN A 86 -10.88 -1.09 13.11
C ASN A 86 -10.45 -1.93 11.91
N ASN A 87 -9.31 -1.60 11.33
CA ASN A 87 -8.68 -2.42 10.31
C ASN A 87 -7.21 -2.05 10.18
N PHE A 88 -6.46 -2.88 9.47
CA PHE A 88 -5.08 -2.61 9.11
C PHE A 88 -4.77 -3.19 7.74
N GLY A 89 -3.74 -2.66 7.11
CA GLY A 89 -3.23 -3.18 5.85
C GLY A 89 -1.85 -2.62 5.54
N SER A 90 -1.26 -3.17 4.50
CA SER A 90 -0.01 -2.71 3.94
C SER A 90 -0.10 -2.67 2.43
N ALA A 91 0.53 -1.68 1.82
CA ALA A 91 0.61 -1.56 0.37
C ALA A 91 2.02 -1.16 -0.05
N THR A 92 2.48 -1.70 -1.17
CA THR A 92 3.73 -1.27 -1.79
C THR A 92 3.51 0.08 -2.48
N VAL A 93 4.41 1.04 -2.24
CA VAL A 93 4.27 2.41 -2.76
C VAL A 93 5.54 2.93 -3.41
N ARG A 94 5.39 3.79 -4.42
CA ARG A 94 6.50 4.35 -5.20
C ARG A 94 6.55 5.87 -5.27
N GLU A 95 5.44 6.57 -5.08
CA GLU A 95 5.45 8.03 -5.06
C GLU A 95 6.05 8.56 -3.78
N SER A 96 6.95 9.53 -3.93
CA SER A 96 7.39 10.34 -2.82
C SER A 96 6.47 11.56 -2.67
N GLY A 97 6.14 11.91 -1.44
CA GLY A 97 5.32 13.09 -1.17
C GLY A 97 4.40 12.92 0.03
N LEU A 98 3.35 13.73 0.08
CA LEU A 98 2.37 13.74 1.16
C LEU A 98 1.26 12.74 0.87
N TYR A 99 1.20 11.69 1.70
CA TYR A 99 0.11 10.73 1.70
C TYR A 99 -1.03 11.26 2.55
N HIS A 100 -2.27 11.17 2.04
CA HIS A 100 -3.46 11.64 2.73
C HIS A 100 -4.18 10.49 3.42
N LEU A 101 -4.38 10.61 4.73
CA LEU A 101 -5.06 9.65 5.59
C LEU A 101 -6.42 10.23 5.96
N CYS A 102 -7.45 9.85 5.23
CA CYS A 102 -8.77 10.47 5.32
C CYS A 102 -9.77 9.58 6.04
N PHE A 103 -10.56 10.19 6.92
CA PHE A 103 -11.53 9.51 7.78
C PHE A 103 -12.88 10.20 7.69
N ARG A 104 -13.96 9.41 7.64
CA ARG A 104 -15.32 9.94 7.58
C ARG A 104 -16.27 9.07 8.37
N LYS A 105 -16.98 9.65 9.35
CA LYS A 105 -18.00 8.93 10.10
C LYS A 105 -19.30 8.77 9.32
N LEU A 106 -19.95 7.61 9.47
CA LEU A 106 -21.20 7.31 8.78
C LEU A 106 -22.42 7.96 9.44
N LYS A 107 -23.53 8.03 8.68
CA LYS A 107 -24.82 8.48 9.20
C LYS A 107 -25.34 7.47 10.23
N GLY A 108 -25.74 7.97 11.40
CA GLY A 108 -26.22 7.13 12.51
C GLY A 108 -25.14 6.74 13.53
N ALA A 109 -23.87 7.04 13.24
CA ALA A 109 -22.80 6.92 14.22
C ALA A 109 -22.90 8.00 15.32
N SER A 110 -22.17 7.82 16.41
CA SER A 110 -22.14 8.73 17.56
C SER A 110 -21.80 10.19 17.15
N SER A 111 -22.26 11.15 17.96
CA SER A 111 -21.97 12.58 17.77
C SER A 111 -20.47 12.85 17.77
N THR A 112 -19.73 12.14 18.61
CA THR A 112 -18.27 12.17 18.70
C THR A 112 -17.72 10.75 18.62
N ILE A 113 -16.71 10.53 17.79
CA ILE A 113 -16.00 9.25 17.71
C ILE A 113 -14.52 9.53 17.87
N THR A 114 -13.88 8.89 18.84
CA THR A 114 -12.42 9.03 19.05
C THR A 114 -11.71 7.86 18.38
N LEU A 115 -10.83 8.18 17.45
CA LEU A 115 -10.04 7.23 16.68
C LEU A 115 -8.56 7.36 17.01
N PHE A 116 -7.84 6.28 16.75
CA PHE A 116 -6.41 6.35 16.56
C PHE A 116 -6.04 5.88 15.16
N TYR A 117 -4.93 6.39 14.64
CA TYR A 117 -4.24 5.76 13.52
C TYR A 117 -2.75 5.56 13.83
N SER A 118 -2.14 4.64 13.11
CA SER A 118 -0.71 4.36 13.09
C SER A 118 -0.29 4.32 11.63
N PHE A 119 0.65 5.17 11.25
CA PHE A 119 1.25 5.17 9.93
C PHE A 119 2.73 4.81 10.06
N ASP A 120 3.12 3.77 9.34
CA ASP A 120 4.48 3.28 9.31
C ASP A 120 4.94 3.17 7.86
N PHE A 121 6.18 3.57 7.60
CA PHE A 121 6.82 3.42 6.31
C PHE A 121 8.04 2.51 6.45
N ILE A 122 8.23 1.64 5.47
CA ILE A 122 9.36 0.73 5.33
C ILE A 122 9.98 0.98 3.96
N SER A 123 11.28 1.21 3.93
CA SER A 123 12.08 1.30 2.71
C SER A 123 13.31 0.40 2.86
N THR A 124 13.46 -0.58 1.97
CA THR A 124 14.54 -1.58 1.98
C THR A 124 15.55 -1.30 0.89
N GLY A 125 16.22 -0.15 0.94
CA GLY A 125 17.26 0.21 -0.02
C GLY A 125 17.42 1.71 -0.16
N ALA A 126 18.43 2.08 -0.96
CA ALA A 126 18.64 3.45 -1.36
C ALA A 126 18.84 3.52 -2.88
N ARG A 127 17.97 4.28 -3.52
CA ARG A 127 18.06 4.66 -4.93
C ARG A 127 19.23 5.61 -5.12
N SER A 128 20.25 5.15 -5.84
CA SER A 128 21.47 5.91 -6.14
C SER A 128 21.37 6.67 -7.46
N LEU A 129 20.62 6.13 -8.43
CA LEU A 129 20.40 6.75 -9.74
C LEU A 129 19.01 6.43 -10.30
N THR A 130 18.48 7.39 -11.04
CA THR A 130 17.28 7.29 -11.86
C THR A 130 17.64 7.63 -13.30
N LEU A 131 17.26 6.79 -14.24
CA LEU A 131 17.23 7.15 -15.65
C LEU A 131 15.77 7.13 -16.12
N VAL A 132 15.38 8.19 -16.81
CA VAL A 132 14.10 8.33 -17.50
C VAL A 132 14.36 8.13 -18.99
N PRO A 133 13.46 7.51 -19.76
CA PRO A 133 13.73 7.24 -21.15
C PRO A 133 13.75 8.55 -21.96
N ASN A 134 14.65 8.64 -22.94
CA ASN A 134 14.60 9.71 -23.94
C ASN A 134 13.46 9.49 -24.94
N VAL A 135 12.99 8.25 -25.08
CA VAL A 135 11.86 7.89 -25.95
C VAL A 135 11.01 6.84 -25.26
N ALA A 136 9.71 7.06 -25.20
CA ALA A 136 8.69 6.07 -24.85
C ALA A 136 7.54 6.21 -25.86
N ALA A 137 7.21 5.12 -26.57
CA ALA A 137 6.23 5.18 -27.65
C ALA A 137 5.48 3.85 -27.81
N THR A 138 4.29 3.94 -28.39
CA THR A 138 3.58 2.80 -28.96
C THR A 138 3.94 2.67 -30.44
N VAL A 139 4.31 1.46 -30.84
CA VAL A 139 4.31 1.03 -32.25
C VAL A 139 3.13 0.10 -32.50
N SER A 140 2.48 0.24 -33.65
CA SER A 140 1.25 -0.50 -33.96
C SER A 140 1.30 -1.08 -35.38
N LYS A 141 0.84 -2.32 -35.52
CA LYS A 141 0.62 -2.98 -36.80
C LYS A 141 -0.46 -2.28 -37.64
N ASP A 142 -1.45 -1.67 -36.97
CA ASP A 142 -2.56 -0.98 -37.64
C ASP A 142 -2.14 0.39 -38.21
N ALA A 143 -1.09 0.98 -37.64
CA ALA A 143 -0.50 2.25 -38.07
C ALA A 143 1.02 2.11 -38.21
N PRO A 144 1.50 1.35 -39.20
CA PRO A 144 2.86 0.83 -39.20
C PRO A 144 3.97 1.87 -39.40
N THR A 145 3.60 3.06 -39.86
CA THR A 145 4.51 4.18 -40.14
C THR A 145 4.38 5.33 -39.13
N VAL A 146 3.45 5.26 -38.17
CA VAL A 146 3.18 6.36 -37.23
C VAL A 146 3.35 5.88 -35.79
N PRO A 147 4.34 6.39 -35.04
CA PRO A 147 4.43 6.16 -33.61
C PRO A 147 3.46 7.03 -32.82
N ALA A 148 3.01 6.53 -31.67
CA ALA A 148 2.29 7.33 -30.67
C ALA A 148 3.16 7.49 -29.41
N TYR A 149 3.59 8.72 -29.11
CA TYR A 149 4.51 9.01 -28.00
C TYR A 149 3.81 9.28 -26.66
N THR A 150 2.49 9.44 -26.64
CA THR A 150 1.76 9.85 -25.43
C THR A 150 1.68 8.74 -24.38
N GLN A 151 1.64 7.49 -24.81
CA GLN A 151 1.48 6.31 -23.96
C GLN A 151 2.13 5.09 -24.62
N MET A 152 2.28 4.01 -23.87
CA MET A 152 2.76 2.72 -24.36
C MET A 152 1.65 1.68 -24.29
N ALA A 153 0.90 1.54 -25.38
CA ALA A 153 -0.12 0.52 -25.50
C ALA A 153 0.50 -0.84 -25.85
N VAL A 154 0.07 -1.87 -25.15
CA VAL A 154 0.47 -3.25 -25.37
C VAL A 154 -0.78 -4.05 -25.72
N THR A 155 -0.80 -4.62 -26.93
CA THR A 155 -1.93 -5.43 -27.40
C THR A 155 -1.38 -6.68 -28.06
N THR A 156 -1.82 -7.84 -27.61
CA THR A 156 -1.49 -9.14 -28.20
C THR A 156 -2.76 -9.90 -28.49
N VAL A 157 -2.91 -10.36 -29.73
CA VAL A 157 -4.07 -11.12 -30.21
C VAL A 157 -3.59 -12.38 -30.89
N ASN A 158 -4.20 -13.53 -30.56
CA ASN A 158 -3.80 -14.85 -31.06
C ASN A 158 -2.31 -15.13 -30.85
N ALA A 159 -1.79 -14.77 -29.67
CA ALA A 159 -0.35 -14.86 -29.37
C ALA A 159 0.53 -14.12 -30.38
N GLN A 160 0.05 -13.04 -31.00
CA GLN A 160 0.90 -12.14 -31.78
C GLN A 160 0.66 -10.71 -31.32
N ALA A 161 1.72 -10.05 -30.88
CA ALA A 161 1.69 -8.63 -30.59
C ALA A 161 1.20 -7.86 -31.84
N THR A 162 0.24 -6.97 -31.65
CA THR A 162 -0.25 -6.02 -32.66
C THR A 162 0.07 -4.58 -32.26
N LYS A 163 0.24 -4.30 -30.97
CA LYS A 163 0.81 -3.07 -30.43
C LYS A 163 1.89 -3.40 -29.41
N MET A 164 2.99 -2.66 -29.46
CA MET A 164 4.08 -2.79 -28.49
C MET A 164 4.45 -1.41 -27.95
N GLY A 165 4.76 -1.37 -26.66
CA GLY A 165 5.47 -0.24 -26.09
C GLY A 165 6.95 -0.39 -26.38
N VAL A 166 7.63 0.70 -26.73
CA VAL A 166 9.08 0.72 -26.97
C VAL A 166 9.65 1.90 -26.20
N MET A 167 10.81 1.68 -25.57
CA MET A 167 11.50 2.70 -24.80
C MET A 167 13.02 2.65 -25.02
N GLU A 168 13.66 3.82 -25.04
CA GLU A 168 15.12 3.96 -25.03
C GLU A 168 15.56 4.71 -23.78
N PHE A 169 16.67 4.27 -23.20
CA PHE A 169 17.38 4.98 -22.15
C PHE A 169 18.79 5.32 -22.61
N ASP A 170 19.19 6.56 -22.35
CA ASP A 170 20.56 7.02 -22.51
C ASP A 170 21.40 6.58 -21.31
N LEU A 171 22.55 5.98 -21.60
CA LEU A 171 23.55 5.55 -20.62
C LEU A 171 24.78 6.47 -20.63
N VAL A 172 24.82 7.49 -21.47
CA VAL A 172 25.91 8.46 -21.55
C VAL A 172 26.11 9.13 -20.18
N GLY A 173 27.35 9.08 -19.68
CA GLY A 173 27.73 9.65 -18.39
C GLY A 173 27.46 8.73 -17.18
N VAL A 174 26.82 7.57 -17.37
CA VAL A 174 26.67 6.57 -16.30
C VAL A 174 27.99 5.80 -16.18
N SER A 175 28.63 5.89 -15.01
CA SER A 175 29.87 5.17 -14.73
C SER A 175 29.58 3.75 -14.24
N ARG A 176 30.33 2.75 -14.73
CA ARG A 176 30.33 1.37 -14.21
C ARG A 176 30.59 1.30 -12.69
N SER A 177 31.24 2.30 -12.10
CA SER A 177 31.47 2.38 -10.65
C SER A 177 30.20 2.49 -9.80
N ILE A 178 29.05 2.80 -10.42
CA ILE A 178 27.76 2.79 -9.73
C ILE A 178 27.30 1.37 -9.39
N ILE A 179 27.77 0.38 -10.14
CA ILE A 179 27.46 -1.02 -9.91
C ILE A 179 28.44 -1.58 -8.88
N ARG A 180 27.88 -2.05 -7.77
CA ARG A 180 28.58 -2.76 -6.70
C ARG A 180 27.94 -4.13 -6.52
N GLY A 181 28.56 -5.03 -5.76
CA GLY A 181 28.05 -6.40 -5.59
C GLY A 181 26.63 -6.50 -5.02
N ASN A 182 26.18 -5.49 -4.28
CA ASN A 182 24.83 -5.39 -3.71
C ASN A 182 23.90 -4.44 -4.48
N THR A 183 24.35 -3.90 -5.60
CA THR A 183 23.52 -3.05 -6.45
C THR A 183 22.57 -3.94 -7.26
N ARG A 184 21.33 -3.49 -7.41
CA ARG A 184 20.37 -4.05 -8.35
C ARG A 184 19.83 -2.94 -9.24
N VAL A 185 19.70 -3.26 -10.51
CA VAL A 185 19.15 -2.34 -11.49
C VAL A 185 17.80 -2.87 -11.93
N LYS A 186 16.75 -2.06 -11.75
CA LYS A 186 15.40 -2.45 -12.08
C LYS A 186 14.80 -1.52 -13.13
N LEU A 187 14.17 -2.09 -14.15
CA LEU A 187 13.28 -1.34 -15.01
C LEU A 187 11.87 -1.36 -14.41
N VAL A 188 11.40 -0.18 -14.03
CA VAL A 188 10.10 0.01 -13.40
C VAL A 188 9.13 0.61 -14.40
N LEU A 189 7.95 0.01 -14.49
CA LEU A 189 6.84 0.45 -15.35
C LEU A 189 5.57 0.59 -14.51
N THR A 190 4.61 1.36 -14.99
CA THR A 190 3.32 1.52 -14.32
C THR A 190 2.15 1.31 -15.28
N VAL A 191 1.24 0.41 -14.92
CA VAL A 191 0.04 0.12 -15.70
C VAL A 191 -1.02 1.19 -15.41
N ASP A 192 -1.49 1.85 -16.47
CA ASP A 192 -2.57 2.83 -16.41
C ASP A 192 -3.92 2.14 -16.41
N SER A 193 -4.18 1.34 -17.46
CA SER A 193 -5.45 0.67 -17.64
C SER A 193 -5.30 -0.70 -18.31
N ILE A 194 -6.25 -1.59 -18.04
CA ILE A 194 -6.39 -2.90 -18.68
C ILE A 194 -7.77 -2.92 -19.32
N THR A 195 -7.85 -3.22 -20.62
CA THR A 195 -9.12 -3.20 -21.37
C THR A 195 -9.93 -4.46 -21.10
N ASP A 196 -9.28 -5.62 -21.16
CA ASP A 196 -9.91 -6.94 -21.05
C ASP A 196 -9.41 -7.68 -19.80
N GLY A 197 -10.21 -7.68 -18.73
CA GLY A 197 -9.94 -8.42 -17.49
C GLY A 197 -9.37 -7.57 -16.35
N GLU A 198 -8.98 -8.23 -15.26
CA GLU A 198 -8.42 -7.60 -14.05
C GLU A 198 -6.89 -7.62 -14.03
N GLN A 199 -6.28 -8.52 -14.82
CA GLN A 199 -4.84 -8.76 -14.85
C GLN A 199 -4.33 -8.83 -16.28
N VAL A 200 -3.09 -8.39 -16.48
CA VAL A 200 -2.35 -8.51 -17.74
C VAL A 200 -0.94 -9.03 -17.45
N ASP A 201 -0.44 -9.94 -18.27
CA ASP A 201 0.94 -10.42 -18.20
C ASP A 201 1.80 -9.62 -19.17
N ILE A 202 2.66 -8.74 -18.65
CA ILE A 202 3.54 -7.90 -19.47
C ILE A 202 4.92 -8.56 -19.56
N ALA A 203 5.35 -8.86 -20.78
CA ALA A 203 6.69 -9.33 -21.08
C ALA A 203 7.60 -8.16 -21.45
N LEU A 204 8.80 -8.16 -20.89
CA LEU A 204 9.89 -7.27 -21.23
C LEU A 204 10.85 -7.98 -22.20
N ALA A 205 11.20 -7.32 -23.29
CA ALA A 205 12.18 -7.82 -24.25
C ALA A 205 13.26 -6.77 -24.56
N LEU A 206 14.50 -7.22 -24.72
CA LEU A 206 15.64 -6.38 -25.10
C LEU A 206 15.60 -6.09 -26.59
N LEU A 207 15.76 -4.82 -27.00
CA LEU A 207 16.03 -4.52 -28.40
C LEU A 207 17.52 -4.75 -28.69
N PRO A 208 17.89 -5.67 -29.60
CA PRO A 208 19.29 -6.01 -29.84
C PRO A 208 20.04 -4.91 -30.59
N ASN A 209 19.35 -4.20 -31.48
CA ASN A 209 19.91 -3.18 -32.36
C ASN A 209 19.52 -1.78 -31.89
N ARG A 210 20.38 -0.79 -32.18
CA ARG A 210 20.05 0.63 -31.95
C ARG A 210 18.77 0.99 -32.70
N MET A 211 17.90 1.73 -32.01
CA MET A 211 16.65 2.16 -32.61
C MET A 211 16.88 3.15 -33.75
N ARG A 212 16.13 2.96 -34.84
CA ARG A 212 16.08 3.88 -35.98
C ARG A 212 14.91 4.83 -35.77
N TYR A 213 15.16 6.13 -35.96
CA TYR A 213 14.17 7.18 -35.78
C TYR A 213 13.54 7.60 -37.11
N PRO A 214 12.21 7.83 -37.18
CA PRO A 214 11.22 7.57 -36.11
C PRO A 214 11.03 6.06 -35.87
N VAL A 215 10.79 5.67 -34.61
CA VAL A 215 10.57 4.26 -34.26
C VAL A 215 9.14 3.89 -34.63
N THR A 216 8.98 3.05 -35.64
CA THR A 216 7.69 2.57 -36.15
C THR A 216 7.67 1.05 -36.27
N TRP A 217 6.48 0.46 -36.46
CA TRP A 217 6.34 -0.98 -36.67
C TRP A 217 7.19 -1.48 -37.83
N GLU A 218 7.23 -0.75 -38.95
CA GLU A 218 8.04 -1.09 -40.12
C GLU A 218 9.55 -1.01 -39.83
N THR A 219 10.01 0.00 -39.09
CA THR A 219 11.44 0.15 -38.77
C THR A 219 11.98 -0.93 -37.83
N LEU A 220 11.10 -1.62 -37.10
CA LEU A 220 11.46 -2.78 -36.29
C LEU A 220 11.58 -4.06 -37.12
N GLU A 221 11.18 -4.05 -38.40
CA GLU A 221 11.40 -5.13 -39.37
C GLU A 221 10.99 -6.51 -38.81
N GLY A 222 11.90 -7.50 -38.85
CA GLY A 222 11.67 -8.86 -38.36
C GLY A 222 11.46 -8.95 -36.84
N TYR A 223 11.87 -7.94 -36.07
CA TYR A 223 11.64 -7.91 -34.64
C TYR A 223 10.14 -7.82 -34.34
N ALA A 224 9.44 -6.85 -34.96
CA ALA A 224 8.02 -6.62 -34.68
C ALA A 224 7.11 -7.76 -35.18
N THR A 225 7.51 -8.48 -36.23
CA THR A 225 6.71 -9.56 -36.82
C THR A 225 6.84 -10.90 -36.10
N GLY A 226 7.71 -11.01 -35.09
CA GLY A 226 7.83 -12.20 -34.24
C GLY A 226 9.18 -12.35 -33.55
N GLY A 227 10.24 -11.70 -34.05
CA GLY A 227 11.61 -11.81 -33.50
C GLY A 227 11.77 -11.27 -32.07
N TYR A 228 10.84 -10.45 -31.58
CA TYR A 228 10.83 -10.00 -30.18
C TYR A 228 10.78 -11.17 -29.18
N ARG A 229 10.22 -12.32 -29.58
CA ARG A 229 10.07 -13.51 -28.75
C ARG A 229 11.41 -14.10 -28.31
N ASP A 230 12.42 -13.99 -29.17
CA ASP A 230 13.77 -14.51 -28.91
C ASP A 230 14.56 -13.62 -27.95
N HIS A 231 14.02 -12.43 -27.62
CA HIS A 231 14.67 -11.42 -26.81
C HIS A 231 13.91 -11.12 -25.50
N ILE A 232 12.92 -11.95 -25.15
CA ILE A 232 12.19 -11.84 -23.88
C ILE A 232 13.17 -12.10 -22.74
N ILE A 233 13.25 -11.14 -21.83
CA ILE A 233 14.09 -11.21 -20.63
C ILE A 233 13.30 -11.84 -19.50
N ASP A 234 12.11 -11.30 -19.24
CA ASP A 234 11.25 -11.65 -18.12
C ASP A 234 9.80 -11.22 -18.40
N ASN A 235 8.85 -11.73 -17.62
CA ASN A 235 7.44 -11.36 -17.70
C ASN A 235 6.80 -11.30 -16.31
N ALA A 236 5.81 -10.42 -16.16
CA ALA A 236 5.14 -10.20 -14.88
C ALA A 236 3.63 -10.00 -15.06
N VAL A 237 2.87 -10.79 -14.30
CA VAL A 237 1.42 -10.62 -14.15
C VAL A 237 1.15 -9.45 -13.21
N THR A 238 0.30 -8.53 -13.62
CA THR A 238 0.01 -7.29 -12.89
C THR A 238 -1.46 -6.90 -13.00
N GLU A 239 -1.92 -6.17 -11.99
CA GLU A 239 -3.26 -5.59 -11.89
C GLU A 239 -3.25 -4.11 -12.30
N LEU A 240 -4.44 -3.54 -12.51
CA LEU A 240 -4.62 -2.13 -12.81
C LEU A 240 -4.04 -1.23 -11.71
N GLY A 241 -3.32 -0.17 -12.10
CA GLY A 241 -2.71 0.78 -11.17
C GLY A 241 -1.48 0.24 -10.41
N SER A 242 -1.10 -1.01 -10.65
CA SER A 242 0.10 -1.61 -10.06
C SER A 242 1.36 -1.19 -10.82
N HIS A 243 2.50 -1.26 -10.13
CA HIS A 243 3.80 -1.03 -10.72
C HIS A 243 4.53 -2.35 -10.93
N ILE A 244 5.14 -2.50 -12.10
CA ILE A 244 5.95 -3.66 -12.47
C ILE A 244 7.42 -3.29 -12.26
N ALA A 245 8.24 -4.25 -11.87
CA ALA A 245 9.69 -4.08 -11.82
C ALA A 245 10.38 -5.32 -12.36
N PHE A 246 11.19 -5.15 -13.39
CA PHE A 246 12.01 -6.20 -13.98
C PHE A 246 13.46 -6.00 -13.54
N ASP A 247 14.12 -7.07 -13.09
CA ASP A 247 15.55 -7.02 -12.79
C ASP A 247 16.34 -7.06 -14.11
N ILE A 248 17.07 -5.98 -14.39
CA ILE A 248 17.88 -5.82 -15.60
C ILE A 248 19.36 -5.64 -15.25
N THR A 249 19.78 -6.05 -14.05
CA THR A 249 21.13 -5.81 -13.53
C THR A 249 22.22 -6.28 -14.51
N GLU A 250 22.15 -7.53 -14.98
CA GLU A 250 23.14 -8.09 -15.89
C GLU A 250 23.19 -7.37 -17.25
N ILE A 251 22.02 -7.03 -17.80
CA ILE A 251 21.89 -6.32 -19.08
C ILE A 251 22.46 -4.92 -18.97
N PHE A 252 22.14 -4.22 -17.88
CA PHE A 252 22.62 -2.88 -17.63
C PHE A 252 24.14 -2.87 -17.43
N GLU A 253 24.68 -3.83 -16.68
CA GLU A 253 26.12 -4.00 -16.50
C GLU A 253 26.87 -4.24 -17.83
N ASP A 254 26.38 -5.14 -18.68
CA ASP A 254 26.96 -5.42 -20.00
C ASP A 254 26.97 -4.16 -20.89
N LYS A 255 25.90 -3.37 -20.85
CA LYS A 255 25.81 -2.12 -21.62
C LYS A 255 26.68 -0.98 -21.09
N LEU A 256 27.20 -1.07 -19.86
CA LEU A 256 28.12 -0.08 -19.29
C LEU A 256 29.59 -0.34 -19.64
N ASP A 257 29.92 -1.36 -20.43
CA ASP A 257 31.29 -1.66 -20.88
C ASP A 257 31.89 -0.65 -21.88
N GLY A 258 31.27 0.53 -22.03
CA GLY A 258 31.81 1.69 -22.76
C GLY A 258 31.64 1.64 -24.27
N LYS A 259 30.98 0.62 -24.81
CA LYS A 259 30.71 0.49 -26.27
C LYS A 259 29.31 0.92 -26.67
N THR A 260 28.37 0.97 -25.73
CA THR A 260 26.97 1.27 -25.98
C THR A 260 26.56 2.53 -25.24
N GLU A 261 25.99 3.47 -25.99
CA GLU A 261 25.49 4.75 -25.46
C GLU A 261 24.05 4.63 -24.97
N THR A 262 23.28 3.67 -25.48
CA THR A 262 21.86 3.51 -25.15
C THR A 262 21.50 2.05 -24.89
N VAL A 263 20.42 1.86 -24.14
CA VAL A 263 19.74 0.57 -23.98
C VAL A 263 18.27 0.73 -24.32
N ALA A 264 17.73 -0.17 -25.14
CA ALA A 264 16.37 -0.10 -25.64
C ALA A 264 15.60 -1.36 -25.24
N PHE A 265 14.34 -1.18 -24.88
CA PHE A 265 13.44 -2.28 -24.50
C PHE A 265 12.11 -2.15 -25.22
N SER A 266 11.46 -3.28 -25.46
CA SER A 266 10.05 -3.32 -25.83
C SER A 266 9.24 -4.09 -24.80
N ILE A 267 8.00 -3.69 -24.65
CA ILE A 267 7.00 -4.37 -23.85
C ILE A 267 5.83 -4.80 -24.72
N HIS A 268 5.28 -5.95 -24.40
CA HIS A 268 4.09 -6.51 -25.02
C HIS A 268 3.35 -7.39 -24.01
N ALA A 269 2.08 -7.68 -24.26
CA ALA A 269 1.38 -8.68 -23.47
C ALA A 269 1.90 -10.08 -23.85
N HIS A 270 2.32 -10.88 -22.86
CA HIS A 270 2.89 -12.22 -23.07
C HIS A 270 1.86 -13.18 -23.69
N GLY A 271 0.65 -13.16 -23.13
CA GLY A 271 -0.55 -13.82 -23.66
C GLY A 271 -1.44 -12.84 -24.42
N ASN A 272 -2.67 -13.26 -24.71
CA ASN A 272 -3.68 -12.32 -25.21
C ASN A 272 -4.00 -11.30 -24.11
N GLY A 273 -3.99 -10.04 -24.47
CA GLY A 273 -4.25 -8.95 -23.54
C GLY A 273 -4.16 -7.60 -24.22
N ASP A 274 -4.83 -6.62 -23.64
CA ASP A 274 -4.82 -5.23 -24.09
C ASP A 274 -4.71 -4.31 -22.86
N ALA A 275 -3.63 -3.54 -22.79
CA ALA A 275 -3.35 -2.66 -21.67
C ALA A 275 -2.57 -1.42 -22.11
N ILE A 276 -2.63 -0.39 -21.27
CA ILE A 276 -1.89 0.86 -21.43
C ILE A 276 -0.91 0.97 -20.27
N VAL A 277 0.36 1.20 -20.60
CA VAL A 277 1.43 1.54 -19.67
C VAL A 277 1.76 3.02 -19.87
N PHE A 278 1.99 3.73 -18.77
CA PHE A 278 2.34 5.15 -18.83
C PHE A 278 3.63 5.36 -19.63
N GLY A 279 3.58 6.31 -20.57
CA GLY A 279 4.76 6.86 -21.23
C GLY A 279 5.38 7.99 -20.40
N VAL A 280 5.82 9.05 -21.07
CA VAL A 280 6.43 10.24 -20.43
C VAL A 280 5.54 11.49 -20.49
N HIS A 281 4.28 11.34 -20.92
CA HIS A 281 3.36 12.45 -21.09
C HIS A 281 2.16 12.35 -20.14
N HIS A 282 1.68 13.53 -19.69
CA HIS A 282 0.44 13.70 -18.93
C HIS A 282 0.35 12.97 -17.58
N VAL A 283 1.48 12.53 -17.02
CA VAL A 283 1.57 11.96 -15.66
C VAL A 283 2.75 12.52 -14.89
N ALA A 284 2.76 12.34 -13.56
CA ALA A 284 3.90 12.72 -12.72
C ALA A 284 5.12 11.82 -13.02
N GLU A 285 6.32 12.35 -12.80
CA GLU A 285 7.59 11.67 -13.17
C GLU A 285 7.75 10.29 -12.50
N ASP A 286 7.20 10.10 -11.31
CA ASP A 286 7.22 8.82 -10.58
C ASP A 286 6.51 7.69 -11.35
N TYR A 287 5.62 8.02 -12.29
CA TYR A 287 4.88 7.07 -13.12
C TYR A 287 5.55 6.75 -14.45
N PHE A 288 6.58 7.51 -14.84
CA PHE A 288 7.30 7.26 -16.07
C PHE A 288 7.98 5.90 -16.02
N PRO A 289 8.24 5.28 -17.19
CA PRO A 289 9.21 4.21 -17.27
C PRO A 289 10.53 4.72 -16.70
N GLN A 290 11.16 3.95 -15.83
CA GLN A 290 12.40 4.39 -15.19
C GLN A 290 13.31 3.21 -14.93
N ILE A 291 14.60 3.38 -15.27
CA ILE A 291 15.64 2.49 -14.75
C ILE A 291 16.08 3.05 -13.41
N VAL A 292 15.98 2.21 -12.39
CA VAL A 292 16.34 2.54 -11.02
C VAL A 292 17.54 1.72 -10.63
N VAL A 293 18.64 2.39 -10.27
CA VAL A 293 19.79 1.75 -9.66
C VAL A 293 19.61 1.85 -8.14
N GLU A 294 19.49 0.69 -7.51
CA GLU A 294 19.23 0.57 -6.08
C GLU A 294 20.40 -0.15 -5.43
N ASP A 295 20.98 0.47 -4.43
CA ASP A 295 21.82 -0.25 -3.50
C ASP A 295 20.88 -0.97 -2.54
N LEU A 296 20.79 -2.30 -2.67
CA LEU A 296 20.15 -3.11 -1.66
C LEU A 296 20.90 -2.83 -0.36
N GLY A 297 20.15 -2.45 0.67
CA GLY A 297 20.71 -2.30 2.01
C GLY A 297 21.39 -3.61 2.43
N LEU A 298 22.21 -3.55 3.49
CA LEU A 298 22.71 -4.77 4.13
C LEU A 298 21.53 -5.75 4.32
N ASP A 299 21.74 -7.06 4.16
CA ASP A 299 20.69 -8.09 4.31
C ASP A 299 19.86 -7.90 5.60
N LEU A 300 20.51 -7.38 6.65
CA LEU A 300 19.88 -6.96 7.90
C LEU A 300 18.68 -6.02 7.71
N MET A 301 18.72 -5.07 6.79
CA MET A 301 17.61 -4.13 6.54
C MET A 301 16.37 -4.83 5.99
N HIS A 302 16.55 -5.87 5.17
CA HIS A 302 15.45 -6.67 4.65
C HIS A 302 14.83 -7.50 5.78
N GLU A 303 15.65 -8.10 6.63
CA GLU A 303 15.19 -8.85 7.80
C GLU A 303 14.45 -7.94 8.80
N VAL A 304 14.99 -6.74 9.06
CA VAL A 304 14.36 -5.73 9.93
C VAL A 304 13.03 -5.28 9.35
N ALA A 305 12.94 -5.07 8.03
CA ALA A 305 11.70 -4.72 7.36
C ALA A 305 10.65 -5.83 7.47
N PHE A 306 11.03 -7.08 7.19
CA PHE A 306 10.17 -8.24 7.32
C PHE A 306 9.67 -8.42 8.77
N PHE A 307 10.57 -8.26 9.74
CA PHE A 307 10.22 -8.29 11.16
C PHE A 307 9.27 -7.16 11.53
N LYS A 308 9.50 -5.92 11.06
CA LYS A 308 8.61 -4.78 11.32
C LYS A 308 7.21 -5.02 10.77
N GLU A 309 7.10 -5.54 9.56
CA GLU A 309 5.82 -5.93 8.94
C GLU A 309 5.12 -7.04 9.74
N SER A 310 5.84 -8.08 10.15
CA SER A 310 5.30 -9.16 10.98
C SER A 310 4.78 -8.66 12.33
N VAL A 311 5.53 -7.80 13.02
CA VAL A 311 5.12 -7.17 14.28
C VAL A 311 3.89 -6.28 14.08
N PHE A 312 3.82 -5.56 12.96
CA PHE A 312 2.67 -4.74 12.61
C PHE A 312 1.41 -5.59 12.44
N THR A 313 1.49 -6.68 11.67
CA THR A 313 0.39 -7.64 11.45
C THR A 313 -0.08 -8.24 12.77
N LEU A 314 0.84 -8.77 13.60
CA LEU A 314 0.49 -9.32 14.91
C LEU A 314 -0.20 -8.29 15.81
N ARG A 315 0.26 -7.04 15.82
CA ARG A 315 -0.42 -5.96 16.56
C ARG A 315 -1.81 -5.69 16.00
N GLY A 316 -1.98 -5.72 14.68
CA GLY A 316 -3.28 -5.64 14.00
C GLY A 316 -4.26 -6.69 14.50
N ASP A 317 -3.86 -7.96 14.46
CA ASP A 317 -4.68 -9.11 14.88
C ASP A 317 -5.06 -9.02 16.37
N ILE A 318 -4.10 -8.71 17.24
CA ILE A 318 -4.37 -8.52 18.68
C ILE A 318 -5.36 -7.38 18.90
N SER A 319 -5.25 -6.27 18.14
CA SER A 319 -6.18 -5.16 18.23
C SER A 319 -7.59 -5.56 17.80
N PHE A 320 -7.73 -6.34 16.73
CA PHE A 320 -9.01 -6.87 16.28
C PHE A 320 -9.66 -7.78 17.34
N VAL A 321 -8.88 -8.71 17.94
CA VAL A 321 -9.38 -9.61 18.99
C VAL A 321 -9.83 -8.83 20.22
N LYS A 322 -9.03 -7.87 20.69
CA LYS A 322 -9.38 -7.00 21.83
C LYS A 322 -10.65 -6.19 21.56
N HIS A 323 -10.83 -5.72 20.33
CA HIS A 323 -12.03 -4.96 19.94
C HIS A 323 -13.30 -5.81 20.05
N ARG A 324 -13.24 -7.06 19.57
CA ARG A 324 -14.36 -8.00 19.66
C ARG A 324 -14.66 -8.44 21.10
N GLU A 325 -13.63 -8.65 21.91
CA GLU A 325 -13.80 -8.97 23.33
C GLU A 325 -14.57 -7.88 24.07
N ARG A 326 -14.22 -6.60 23.84
CA ARG A 326 -14.92 -5.45 24.43
C ARG A 326 -16.40 -5.44 24.08
N LEU A 327 -16.73 -5.56 22.79
CA LEU A 327 -18.13 -5.61 22.34
C LEU A 327 -18.88 -6.79 22.98
N SER A 328 -18.25 -7.95 23.10
CA SER A 328 -18.85 -9.11 23.76
C SER A 328 -19.07 -8.86 25.25
N ARG A 329 -18.11 -8.22 25.93
CA ARG A 329 -18.22 -7.91 27.36
C ARG A 329 -19.32 -6.90 27.61
N ASP A 330 -19.40 -5.85 26.80
CA ASP A 330 -20.43 -4.81 26.92
C ASP A 330 -21.83 -5.40 26.65
N ALA A 331 -21.96 -6.32 25.69
CA ALA A 331 -23.19 -7.05 25.46
C ALA A 331 -23.58 -7.89 26.69
N ALA A 332 -22.64 -8.63 27.28
CA ALA A 332 -22.87 -9.42 28.49
C ALA A 332 -23.25 -8.55 29.70
N GLU A 333 -22.55 -7.44 29.93
CA GLU A 333 -22.85 -6.49 31.00
C GLU A 333 -24.25 -5.86 30.81
N SER A 334 -24.62 -5.52 29.58
CA SER A 334 -25.95 -4.97 29.28
C SER A 334 -27.08 -5.98 29.56
N ALA A 335 -26.87 -7.26 29.23
CA ALA A 335 -27.82 -8.33 29.52
C ALA A 335 -27.94 -8.56 31.04
N ASN A 336 -26.80 -8.63 31.74
CA ASN A 336 -26.77 -8.80 33.19
C ASN A 336 -27.46 -7.64 33.93
N SER A 337 -27.22 -6.39 33.49
CA SER A 337 -27.89 -5.20 34.04
C SER A 337 -29.43 -5.29 33.88
N ARG A 338 -29.92 -5.70 32.70
CA ARG A 338 -31.36 -5.88 32.47
C ARG A 338 -31.97 -6.93 33.40
N VAL A 339 -31.31 -8.08 33.56
CA VAL A 339 -31.76 -9.15 34.46
C VAL A 339 -31.74 -8.67 35.91
N LYS A 340 -30.69 -7.95 36.33
CA LYS A 340 -30.58 -7.36 37.67
C LYS A 340 -31.75 -6.41 37.95
N TRP A 341 -32.07 -5.51 37.02
CA TRP A 341 -33.19 -4.59 37.18
C TRP A 341 -34.54 -5.31 37.26
N MET A 342 -34.77 -6.33 36.43
CA MET A 342 -35.99 -7.15 36.52
C MET A 342 -36.08 -7.89 37.86
N SER A 343 -34.97 -8.47 38.35
CA SER A 343 -34.93 -9.15 39.65
C SER A 343 -35.18 -8.18 40.81
N LEU A 344 -34.61 -6.96 40.76
CA LEU A 344 -34.85 -5.93 41.76
C LEU A 344 -36.34 -5.54 41.83
N ILE A 345 -36.98 -5.32 40.67
CA ILE A 345 -38.41 -5.00 40.61
C ILE A 345 -39.25 -6.14 41.18
N THR A 346 -38.97 -7.39 40.80
CA THR A 346 -39.70 -8.56 41.32
C THR A 346 -39.58 -8.68 42.83
N ASN A 347 -38.39 -8.48 43.39
CA ASN A 347 -38.20 -8.49 44.84
C ASN A 347 -38.99 -7.38 45.53
N ILE A 348 -39.02 -6.16 44.98
CA ILE A 348 -39.83 -5.05 45.52
C ILE A 348 -41.31 -5.41 45.50
N VAL A 349 -41.82 -6.02 44.42
CA VAL A 349 -43.22 -6.45 44.32
C VAL A 349 -43.55 -7.53 45.35
N LEU A 350 -42.68 -8.54 45.55
CA LEU A 350 -42.89 -9.60 46.54
C LEU A 350 -42.93 -9.04 47.97
N VAL A 351 -42.03 -8.12 48.31
CA VAL A 351 -42.04 -7.43 49.61
C VAL A 351 -43.32 -6.60 49.78
N GLY A 352 -43.76 -5.92 48.72
CA GLY A 352 -45.03 -5.17 48.71
C GLY A 352 -46.25 -6.06 48.98
N ILE A 353 -46.31 -7.23 48.34
CA ILE A 353 -47.38 -8.21 48.56
C ILE A 353 -47.35 -8.72 50.01
N ALA A 354 -46.18 -9.06 50.54
CA ALA A 354 -46.05 -9.53 51.92
C ALA A 354 -46.52 -8.47 52.93
N PHE A 355 -46.18 -7.20 52.73
CA PHE A 355 -46.65 -6.12 53.60
C PHE A 355 -48.16 -5.90 53.49
N GLY A 356 -48.70 -5.97 52.26
CA GLY A 356 -50.14 -5.92 52.01
C GLY A 356 -50.89 -7.06 52.71
N GLN A 357 -50.35 -8.28 52.71
CA GLN A 357 -50.92 -9.42 53.43
C GLN A 357 -50.98 -9.17 54.95
N VAL A 358 -49.91 -8.62 55.53
CA VAL A 358 -49.87 -8.30 56.97
C VAL A 358 -50.91 -7.23 57.33
N ILE A 359 -51.02 -6.15 56.54
CA ILE A 359 -52.03 -5.11 56.76
C ILE A 359 -53.44 -5.67 56.61
N TYR A 360 -53.69 -6.49 55.58
CA TYR A 360 -55.00 -7.08 55.33
C TYR A 360 -55.46 -7.98 56.48
N ILE A 361 -54.59 -8.88 56.96
CA ILE A 361 -54.90 -9.75 58.10
C ILE A 361 -55.16 -8.91 59.35
N ARG A 362 -54.34 -7.89 59.61
CA ARG A 362 -54.54 -6.99 60.75
C ARG A 362 -55.87 -6.23 60.68
N SER A 363 -56.20 -5.65 59.53
CA SER A 363 -57.46 -4.93 59.32
C SER A 363 -58.67 -5.85 59.47
N MET A 364 -58.58 -7.10 59.01
CA MET A 364 -59.67 -8.06 59.16
C MET A 364 -59.88 -8.48 60.62
N LEU A 365 -58.80 -8.63 61.40
CA LEU A 365 -58.87 -8.94 62.82
C LEU A 365 -59.37 -7.74 63.66
N GLU A 366 -58.98 -6.51 63.32
CA GLU A 366 -59.47 -5.29 63.99
C GLU A 366 -60.94 -4.96 63.62
N SER A 367 -61.43 -5.37 62.45
CA SER A 367 -62.83 -5.20 62.01
C SER A 367 -63.77 -6.34 62.46
N GLY A 368 -63.23 -7.42 63.02
CA GLY A 368 -63.97 -8.62 63.44
C GLY A 368 -64.42 -8.64 64.90
N TYR A 369 -64.28 -7.51 65.60
CA TYR A 369 -64.80 -7.22 66.94
C TYR A 369 -65.70 -5.97 66.84
#